data_AF-A0A8C4Q3A6-F1
#
_entry.id   AF-A0A8C4Q3A6-F1
#
_cell.length_a   1.000
_cell.length_b   1.000
_cell.length_c   1.000
_cell.angle_alpha   90.00
_cell.angle_beta   90.00
_cell.angle_gamma   90.00
#
_symmetry.space_group_name_H-M   'P 1'
#
loop_
_entity.id
_entity.type
_entity.pdbx_description
1 polymer ?
#
loop_
_entity_poly.entity_id
_entity_poly.type
_entity_poly.pdbx_seq_one_letter_code
_entity_poly.pdbx_strand_id
1 'polypeptide(L)'
;MARSTREEFAAKFIPCCNARRAVALRELQILRRLSPHLRLSSLRNAFQTPDSLLIILSDLCYEEMLDRLSKKTEFSESDVTIYIRQLLEGLAYIHGCDVMHLDIKPSNILMAHPTGDNIKICDFGFAQQVIPSHSQHSCFGFPEFVAPEITLNLPVSTASDLWPVGVLTYLCLHGTTPFIGENDRATLQNVLRGWSCLKRQQARLSTGSRDFICQLLAQEQKYEH
;
A
#
# COMPACT_ATOMS: atom_id res chain seq x y z
N MET A 1 24.48 18.33 33.23
CA MET A 1 23.04 18.05 33.07
C MET A 1 22.82 17.49 31.68
N ALA A 2 22.59 16.19 31.55
CA ALA A 2 22.25 15.59 30.27
C ALA A 2 20.84 16.08 29.89
N ARG A 3 20.73 16.87 28.82
CA ARG A 3 19.44 17.12 28.18
C ARG A 3 18.93 15.75 27.72
N SER A 4 17.87 15.24 28.33
CA SER A 4 17.13 14.11 27.75
C SER A 4 16.67 14.58 26.37
N THR A 5 17.23 14.02 25.31
CA THR A 5 16.71 14.21 23.97
C THR A 5 15.27 13.72 23.99
N ARG A 6 14.31 14.64 23.84
CA ARG A 6 12.89 14.30 23.75
C ARG A 6 12.70 13.68 22.37
N GLU A 7 12.87 12.37 22.29
CA GLU A 7 12.62 11.63 21.06
C GLU A 7 11.10 11.54 20.85
N GLU A 8 10.66 11.84 19.64
CA GLU A 8 9.25 11.81 19.24
C GLU A 8 8.93 10.51 18.51
N PHE A 9 7.72 9.98 18.70
CA PHE A 9 7.28 8.70 18.13
C PHE A 9 5.84 8.79 17.65
N ALA A 10 5.50 8.00 16.65
CA ALA A 10 4.12 7.76 16.28
C ALA A 10 3.53 6.63 17.14
N ALA A 11 2.29 6.81 17.58
CA ALA A 11 1.56 5.83 18.38
C ALA A 11 0.20 5.54 17.76
N LYS A 12 -0.08 4.26 17.46
CA LYS A 12 -1.37 3.78 16.95
C LYS A 12 -2.13 3.12 18.10
N PHE A 13 -3.25 3.72 18.48
CA PHE A 13 -4.17 3.18 19.49
C PHE A 13 -5.25 2.35 18.82
N ILE A 14 -5.36 1.07 19.19
CA ILE A 14 -6.33 0.14 18.63
C ILE A 14 -7.24 -0.37 19.75
N PRO A 15 -8.52 0.03 19.79
CA PRO A 15 -9.50 -0.55 20.69
C PRO A 15 -9.68 -2.05 20.39
N CYS A 16 -9.43 -2.89 21.38
CA CYS A 16 -9.57 -4.34 21.28
C CYS A 16 -10.94 -4.78 21.80
N CYS A 17 -12.02 -4.42 21.10
CA CYS A 17 -13.27 -5.19 21.24
C CYS A 17 -13.04 -6.60 20.67
N ASN A 18 -13.76 -7.62 21.16
CA ASN A 18 -13.46 -9.04 20.92
C ASN A 18 -13.15 -9.39 19.45
N ALA A 19 -13.89 -8.85 18.48
CA ALA A 19 -13.67 -9.11 17.05
C ALA A 19 -12.41 -8.42 16.48
N ARG A 20 -12.00 -7.25 17.00
CA ARG A 20 -10.85 -6.47 16.51
C ARG A 20 -9.53 -6.87 17.15
N ARG A 21 -9.57 -7.54 18.32
CA ARG A 21 -8.37 -7.98 19.04
C ARG A 21 -7.48 -8.89 18.20
N ALA A 22 -8.09 -9.85 17.50
CA ALA A 22 -7.35 -10.77 16.63
C ALA A 22 -6.65 -10.03 15.48
N VAL A 23 -7.30 -9.02 14.88
CA VAL A 23 -6.72 -8.18 13.82
C VAL A 23 -5.53 -7.38 14.35
N ALA A 24 -5.71 -6.72 15.50
CA ALA A 24 -4.68 -5.90 16.13
C ALA A 24 -3.43 -6.71 16.51
N LEU A 25 -3.62 -7.94 17.03
CA LEU A 25 -2.52 -8.83 17.37
C LEU A 25 -1.78 -9.36 16.14
N ARG A 26 -2.49 -9.62 15.03
CA ARG A 26 -1.86 -9.98 13.76
C ARG A 26 -0.99 -8.84 13.22
N GLU A 27 -1.51 -7.60 13.23
CA GLU A 27 -0.74 -6.42 12.82
C GLU A 27 0.55 -6.30 13.65
N LEU A 28 0.46 -6.43 14.97
CA LEU A 28 1.63 -6.41 15.85
C LEU A 28 2.64 -7.52 15.53
N GLN A 29 2.18 -8.74 15.28
CA GLN A 29 3.06 -9.86 14.94
C GLN A 29 3.78 -9.65 13.60
N ILE A 30 3.07 -9.14 12.59
CA ILE A 30 3.64 -8.81 11.29
C ILE A 30 4.68 -7.70 11.43
N LEU A 31 4.33 -6.61 12.13
CA LEU A 31 5.26 -5.51 12.40
C LEU A 31 6.51 -6.00 13.14
N ARG A 32 6.38 -6.88 14.14
CA ARG A 32 7.54 -7.48 14.83
C ARG A 32 8.46 -8.25 13.89
N ARG A 33 7.90 -8.98 12.92
CA ARG A 33 8.67 -9.78 11.96
C ARG A 33 9.39 -8.92 10.92
N LEU A 34 8.73 -7.86 10.45
CA LEU A 34 9.23 -7.01 9.36
C LEU A 34 10.15 -5.87 9.84
N SER A 35 10.21 -5.62 11.16
CA SER A 35 11.00 -4.52 11.71
C SER A 35 12.41 -4.97 12.12
N PRO A 36 13.46 -4.15 11.87
CA PRO A 36 13.44 -2.86 11.17
C PRO A 36 13.65 -2.97 9.66
N HIS A 37 13.05 -2.07 8.88
CA HIS A 37 13.34 -1.94 7.44
C HIS A 37 13.27 -0.49 6.97
N LEU A 38 14.14 -0.10 6.02
CA LEU A 38 14.26 1.29 5.55
C LEU A 38 12.95 1.80 4.94
N ARG A 39 12.29 0.95 4.14
CA ARG A 39 11.06 1.29 3.40
C ARG A 39 9.77 1.03 4.17
N LEU A 40 9.82 0.55 5.41
CA LEU A 40 8.62 0.22 6.19
C LEU A 40 8.57 1.02 7.49
N SER A 41 7.36 1.23 7.99
CA SER A 41 7.17 1.65 9.38
C SER A 41 7.64 0.54 10.33
N SER A 42 8.60 0.87 11.19
CA SER A 42 9.24 -0.06 12.10
C SER A 42 8.64 0.03 13.50
N LEU A 43 8.33 -1.12 14.10
CA LEU A 43 7.89 -1.25 15.47
C LEU A 43 9.01 -0.88 16.44
N ARG A 44 8.72 0.05 17.35
CA ARG A 44 9.59 0.35 18.49
C ARG A 44 9.20 -0.42 19.73
N ASN A 45 7.92 -0.37 20.07
CA ASN A 45 7.38 -1.02 21.27
C ASN A 45 5.87 -1.25 21.12
N ALA A 46 5.28 -2.07 21.98
CA ALA A 46 3.84 -2.22 22.05
C ALA A 46 3.38 -2.46 23.48
N PHE A 47 2.26 -1.86 23.85
CA PHE A 47 1.63 -2.01 25.16
C PHE A 47 0.24 -2.57 24.99
N GLN A 48 -0.04 -3.65 25.71
CA GLN A 48 -1.33 -4.31 25.67
C GLN A 48 -2.05 -4.09 27.00
N THR A 49 -3.31 -3.69 26.92
CA THR A 49 -4.24 -3.65 28.06
C THR A 49 -5.36 -4.68 27.84
N PRO A 50 -6.27 -4.87 28.82
CA PRO A 50 -7.46 -5.70 28.60
C PRO A 50 -8.26 -5.24 27.37
N ASP A 51 -8.44 -3.93 27.19
CA ASP A 51 -9.37 -3.36 26.20
C ASP A 51 -8.70 -2.69 25.00
N SER A 52 -7.37 -2.63 24.96
CA SER A 52 -6.66 -1.93 23.89
C SER A 52 -5.26 -2.46 23.63
N LEU A 53 -4.78 -2.19 22.41
CA LEU A 53 -3.40 -2.36 22.00
C LEU A 53 -2.85 -1.00 21.54
N LEU A 54 -1.71 -0.61 22.09
CA LEU A 54 -0.97 0.56 21.68
C LEU A 54 0.31 0.11 20.98
N ILE A 55 0.46 0.47 19.70
CA ILE A 55 1.65 0.21 18.90
C ILE A 55 2.46 1.50 18.82
N ILE A 56 3.72 1.46 19.25
CA ILE A 56 4.67 2.57 19.12
C ILE A 56 5.59 2.29 17.95
N LEU A 57 5.61 3.18 16.98
CA LEU A 57 6.47 3.11 15.80
C LEU A 57 7.71 3.99 15.99
N SER A 58 8.85 3.52 15.49
CA SER A 58 10.12 4.26 15.55
C SER A 58 10.14 5.46 14.60
N ASP A 59 9.30 5.43 13.56
CA ASP A 59 9.33 6.38 12.48
C ASP A 59 8.28 7.48 12.66
N LEU A 60 8.72 8.74 12.61
CA LEU A 60 7.82 9.87 12.38
C LEU A 60 7.72 10.09 10.88
N CYS A 61 6.56 9.74 10.34
CA CYS A 61 6.23 10.08 8.97
C CYS A 61 5.56 11.46 8.94
N TYR A 62 5.81 12.23 7.88
CA TYR A 62 5.45 13.66 7.84
C TYR A 62 4.22 13.94 6.99
N GLU A 63 4.27 13.58 5.71
CA GLU A 63 3.18 13.82 4.75
C GLU A 63 3.07 12.65 3.77
N GLU A 64 1.99 12.61 3.00
CA GLU A 64 1.81 11.62 1.95
C GLU A 64 2.79 11.87 0.79
N MET A 65 3.24 10.79 0.16
CA MET A 65 4.14 10.88 -1.00
C MET A 65 3.51 11.67 -2.16
N LEU A 66 2.19 11.57 -2.34
CA LEU A 66 1.49 12.31 -3.39
C LEU A 66 1.43 13.81 -3.08
N ASP A 67 1.30 14.21 -1.81
CA ASP A 67 1.37 15.61 -1.38
C ASP A 67 2.75 16.21 -1.62
N ARG A 68 3.82 15.44 -1.36
CA ARG A 68 5.20 15.84 -1.70
C ARG A 68 5.36 16.07 -3.19
N LEU A 69 4.81 15.17 -4.00
CA LEU A 69 4.91 15.22 -5.45
C LEU A 69 4.18 16.44 -6.02
N SER A 70 2.98 16.73 -5.53
CA SER A 70 2.16 17.86 -5.99
C SER A 70 2.76 19.23 -5.66
N LYS A 71 3.66 19.31 -4.68
CA LYS A 71 4.38 20.54 -4.30
C LYS A 71 5.61 20.84 -5.17
N LYS A 72 6.06 19.91 -6.02
CA LYS A 72 7.20 20.15 -6.91
C LYS A 72 6.81 21.13 -8.02
N THR A 73 7.65 22.15 -8.25
CA THR A 73 7.46 23.13 -9.33
C THR A 73 7.67 22.52 -10.71
N GLU A 74 8.60 21.57 -10.81
CA GLU A 74 8.87 20.79 -12.00
C GLU A 74 8.72 19.31 -11.65
N PHE A 75 7.94 18.59 -12.47
CA PHE A 75 7.61 17.19 -12.26
C PHE A 75 7.90 16.40 -13.53
N SER A 76 8.56 15.25 -13.38
CA SER A 76 8.93 14.35 -14.47
C SER A 76 8.57 12.89 -14.17
N GLU A 77 8.49 12.05 -15.22
CA GLU A 77 8.34 10.59 -15.04
C GLU A 77 9.49 9.99 -14.20
N SER A 78 10.67 10.59 -14.25
CA SER A 78 11.81 10.19 -13.43
C SER A 78 11.54 10.39 -11.93
N ASP A 79 10.82 11.44 -11.53
CA ASP A 79 10.41 11.65 -10.15
C ASP A 79 9.48 10.54 -9.67
N VAL A 80 8.51 10.14 -10.50
CA VAL A 80 7.60 9.02 -10.18
C VAL A 80 8.39 7.73 -10.02
N THR A 81 9.35 7.48 -10.90
CA THR A 81 10.19 6.28 -10.88
C THR A 81 10.95 6.15 -9.55
N ILE A 82 11.44 7.26 -8.99
CA ILE A 82 12.13 7.26 -7.69
C ILE A 82 11.21 6.74 -6.58
N TYR A 83 9.95 7.16 -6.54
CA TYR A 83 9.00 6.73 -5.51
C TYR A 83 8.49 5.30 -5.73
N ILE A 84 8.12 4.96 -6.97
CA ILE A 84 7.61 3.62 -7.31
C ILE A 84 8.68 2.55 -7.10
N ARG A 85 9.95 2.83 -7.42
CA ARG A 85 11.06 1.91 -7.12
C ARG A 85 11.16 1.62 -5.62
N GLN A 86 11.07 2.65 -4.77
CA GLN A 86 11.14 2.46 -3.31
C GLN A 86 9.95 1.69 -2.76
N LEU A 87 8.76 1.90 -3.32
CA LEU A 87 7.57 1.12 -3.00
C LEU A 87 7.77 -0.36 -3.36
N LEU A 88 8.29 -0.64 -4.55
CA LEU A 88 8.60 -2.01 -4.98
C LEU A 88 9.72 -2.65 -4.15
N GLU A 89 10.74 -1.90 -3.72
CA GLU A 89 11.75 -2.38 -2.77
C GLU A 89 11.12 -2.81 -1.43
N GLY A 90 10.19 -2.02 -0.91
CA GLY A 90 9.45 -2.35 0.31
C GLY A 90 8.57 -3.59 0.14
N LEU A 91 7.81 -3.66 -0.96
CA LEU A 91 6.96 -4.81 -1.27
C LEU A 91 7.77 -6.09 -1.49
N ALA A 92 8.89 -6.02 -2.22
CA ALA A 92 9.78 -7.16 -2.43
C ALA A 92 10.28 -7.74 -1.11
N TYR A 93 10.61 -6.88 -0.14
CA TYR A 93 10.99 -7.33 1.20
C TYR A 93 9.82 -7.97 1.97
N ILE A 94 8.64 -7.35 1.97
CA ILE A 94 7.42 -7.88 2.61
C ILE A 94 7.07 -9.26 2.03
N HIS A 95 7.06 -9.38 0.70
CA HIS A 95 6.75 -10.60 -0.03
C HIS A 95 7.80 -11.69 0.20
N GLY A 96 9.08 -11.33 0.25
CA GLY A 96 10.17 -12.24 0.60
C GLY A 96 10.11 -12.75 2.05
N CYS A 97 9.31 -12.11 2.89
CA CYS A 97 8.97 -12.55 4.25
C CYS A 97 7.62 -13.29 4.31
N ASP A 98 7.09 -13.75 3.18
CA ASP A 98 5.78 -14.43 3.10
C ASP A 98 4.65 -13.60 3.74
N VAL A 99 4.64 -12.29 3.51
CA VAL A 99 3.56 -11.39 3.95
C VAL A 99 2.94 -10.72 2.73
N MET A 100 1.63 -10.50 2.76
CA MET A 100 0.88 -9.64 1.84
C MET A 100 0.47 -8.38 2.60
N HIS A 101 0.59 -7.20 1.99
CA HIS A 101 0.21 -5.94 2.62
C HIS A 101 -1.31 -5.69 2.55
N LEU A 102 -1.91 -5.93 1.38
CA LEU A 102 -3.33 -5.88 1.03
C LEU A 102 -4.02 -4.51 1.14
N ASP A 103 -3.29 -3.45 1.52
CA ASP A 103 -3.81 -2.08 1.62
C ASP A 103 -2.83 -1.03 1.09
N ILE A 104 -2.24 -1.26 -0.08
CA ILE A 104 -1.39 -0.25 -0.74
C ILE A 104 -2.26 0.84 -1.34
N LYS A 105 -2.11 2.07 -0.85
CA LYS A 105 -2.84 3.27 -1.28
C LYS A 105 -2.05 4.53 -0.89
N PRO A 106 -2.35 5.71 -1.48
CA PRO A 106 -1.60 6.95 -1.23
C PRO A 106 -1.39 7.28 0.25
N SER A 107 -2.45 7.19 1.07
CA SER A 107 -2.38 7.54 2.50
C SER A 107 -1.54 6.59 3.36
N ASN A 108 -1.14 5.44 2.82
CA ASN A 108 -0.23 4.49 3.47
C ASN A 108 1.21 4.60 2.95
N ILE A 109 1.50 5.49 1.99
CA ILE A 109 2.85 5.75 1.48
C ILE A 109 3.29 7.14 1.92
N LEU A 110 4.07 7.19 3.00
CA LEU A 110 4.42 8.44 3.66
C LEU A 110 5.90 8.80 3.49
N MET A 111 6.20 10.08 3.56
CA MET A 111 7.56 10.61 3.53
C MET A 111 8.27 10.35 4.87
N ALA A 112 9.43 9.71 4.81
CA ALA A 112 10.26 9.36 5.97
C ALA A 112 11.02 10.56 6.56
N HIS A 113 11.15 11.66 5.81
CA HIS A 113 11.87 12.86 6.24
C HIS A 113 11.21 14.13 5.67
N PRO A 114 11.29 15.29 6.34
CA PRO A 114 10.68 16.53 5.86
C PRO A 114 11.25 17.05 4.53
N THR A 115 12.47 16.70 4.17
CA THR A 115 13.17 17.26 2.99
C THR A 115 13.72 16.21 2.02
N GLY A 116 13.67 14.93 2.38
CA GLY A 116 14.20 13.85 1.53
C GLY A 116 13.09 13.16 0.74
N ASP A 117 13.47 12.43 -0.30
CA ASP A 117 12.53 11.69 -1.17
C ASP A 117 12.33 10.22 -0.71
N ASN A 118 12.74 9.90 0.52
CA ASN A 118 12.59 8.55 1.06
C ASN A 118 11.17 8.30 1.54
N ILE A 119 10.55 7.21 1.10
CA ILE A 119 9.22 6.79 1.54
C ILE A 119 9.27 5.66 2.55
N LYS A 120 8.18 5.55 3.31
CA LYS A 120 7.83 4.39 4.13
C LYS A 120 6.43 3.91 3.78
N ILE A 121 6.30 2.60 3.64
CA ILE A 121 5.04 1.87 3.61
C ILE A 121 4.57 1.74 5.06
N CYS A 122 3.35 2.18 5.30
CA CYS A 122 2.73 2.30 6.61
C CYS A 122 1.42 1.49 6.65
N ASP A 123 0.94 1.29 7.87
CA ASP A 123 -0.33 0.61 8.19
C ASP A 123 -0.45 -0.85 7.69
N PHE A 124 -0.10 -1.78 8.59
CA PHE A 124 -0.16 -3.22 8.34
C PHE A 124 -1.46 -3.85 8.87
N GLY A 125 -2.51 -3.04 9.10
CA GLY A 125 -3.77 -3.51 9.69
C GLY A 125 -4.50 -4.57 8.86
N PHE A 126 -4.29 -4.57 7.53
CA PHE A 126 -4.84 -5.57 6.61
C PHE A 126 -3.84 -6.65 6.21
N ALA A 127 -2.59 -6.54 6.64
CA ALA A 127 -1.55 -7.44 6.22
C ALA A 127 -1.82 -8.86 6.74
N GLN A 128 -1.41 -9.84 5.95
CA GLN A 128 -1.58 -11.26 6.26
C GLN A 128 -0.30 -12.01 5.94
N GLN A 129 0.06 -12.97 6.79
CA GLN A 129 1.08 -13.95 6.45
C GLN A 129 0.52 -14.91 5.41
N VAL A 130 1.29 -15.20 4.36
CA VAL A 130 0.96 -16.18 3.32
C VAL A 130 1.01 -17.58 3.94
N ILE A 131 -0.07 -18.34 3.74
CA ILE A 131 -0.18 -19.71 4.20
C ILE A 131 -0.40 -20.62 2.97
N PRO A 132 0.63 -21.33 2.49
CA PRO A 132 0.55 -22.07 1.21
C PRO A 132 -0.59 -23.09 1.11
N SER A 133 -1.07 -23.61 2.23
CA SER A 133 -2.13 -24.62 2.29
C SER A 133 -3.56 -24.06 2.41
N HIS A 134 -3.72 -22.73 2.46
CA HIS A 134 -5.02 -22.10 2.69
C HIS A 134 -5.26 -20.93 1.74
N SER A 135 -6.43 -20.93 1.09
CA SER A 135 -6.90 -19.74 0.36
C SER A 135 -7.20 -18.63 1.36
N GLN A 136 -6.57 -17.48 1.15
CA GLN A 136 -6.78 -16.28 1.95
C GLN A 136 -7.55 -15.27 1.12
N HIS A 137 -8.40 -14.49 1.78
CA HIS A 137 -9.25 -13.49 1.14
C HIS A 137 -9.06 -12.14 1.84
N SER A 138 -9.38 -11.06 1.12
CA SER A 138 -9.51 -9.71 1.66
C SER A 138 -10.87 -9.16 1.23
N CYS A 139 -11.53 -8.39 2.12
CA CYS A 139 -12.83 -7.76 1.83
C CYS A 139 -12.76 -6.24 2.00
N PHE A 140 -11.56 -5.68 2.09
CA PHE A 140 -11.34 -4.29 2.48
C PHE A 140 -10.45 -3.59 1.46
N GLY A 141 -10.74 -2.31 1.22
CA GLY A 141 -9.89 -1.46 0.43
C GLY A 141 -10.66 -0.27 -0.14
N PHE A 142 -9.92 0.61 -0.81
CA PHE A 142 -10.47 1.75 -1.54
C PHE A 142 -10.80 1.30 -2.97
N PRO A 143 -12.04 1.50 -3.47
CA PRO A 143 -12.48 0.93 -4.74
C PRO A 143 -11.53 1.13 -5.93
N GLU A 144 -10.82 2.25 -5.97
CA GLU A 144 -9.87 2.60 -7.04
C GLU A 144 -8.57 1.78 -7.01
N PHE A 145 -8.16 1.28 -5.84
CA PHE A 145 -6.89 0.58 -5.60
C PHE A 145 -7.06 -0.92 -5.37
N VAL A 146 -8.30 -1.38 -5.21
CA VAL A 146 -8.62 -2.79 -4.98
C VAL A 146 -8.39 -3.60 -6.25
N ALA A 147 -7.70 -4.74 -6.12
CA ALA A 147 -7.47 -5.67 -7.22
C ALA A 147 -8.76 -6.38 -7.65
N PRO A 148 -8.89 -6.83 -8.92
CA PRO A 148 -10.08 -7.51 -9.41
C PRO A 148 -10.43 -8.76 -8.60
N GLU A 149 -9.46 -9.57 -8.19
CA GLU A 149 -9.67 -10.77 -7.38
C GLU A 149 -10.29 -10.46 -6.02
N ILE A 150 -9.93 -9.34 -5.39
CA ILE A 150 -10.54 -8.91 -4.13
C ILE A 150 -12.00 -8.53 -4.36
N THR A 151 -12.29 -7.84 -5.47
CA THR A 151 -13.67 -7.47 -5.87
C THR A 151 -14.53 -8.70 -6.14
N LEU A 152 -13.93 -9.75 -6.71
CA LEU A 152 -14.58 -11.03 -7.01
C LEU A 152 -14.58 -12.01 -5.83
N ASN A 153 -14.04 -11.61 -4.67
CA ASN A 153 -13.83 -12.48 -3.51
C ASN A 153 -13.05 -13.78 -3.83
N LEU A 154 -12.11 -13.69 -4.77
CA LEU A 154 -11.17 -14.75 -5.11
C LEU A 154 -9.97 -14.73 -4.15
N PRO A 155 -9.17 -15.82 -4.09
CA PRO A 155 -7.99 -15.87 -3.22
C PRO A 155 -6.97 -14.79 -3.56
N VAL A 156 -6.51 -14.06 -2.55
CA VAL A 156 -5.45 -13.04 -2.68
C VAL A 156 -4.07 -13.68 -2.63
N SER A 157 -3.10 -13.00 -3.22
CA SER A 157 -1.69 -13.38 -3.17
C SER A 157 -0.79 -12.16 -3.06
N THR A 158 0.52 -12.35 -2.99
CA THR A 158 1.49 -11.23 -3.09
C THR A 158 1.31 -10.44 -4.39
N ALA A 159 0.81 -11.08 -5.45
CA ALA A 159 0.50 -10.45 -6.72
C ALA A 159 -0.62 -9.39 -6.59
N SER A 160 -1.52 -9.55 -5.60
CA SER A 160 -2.61 -8.61 -5.32
C SER A 160 -2.10 -7.25 -4.84
N ASP A 161 -0.89 -7.19 -4.24
CA ASP A 161 -0.26 -5.93 -3.84
C ASP A 161 0.34 -5.16 -5.03
N LEU A 162 0.51 -5.80 -6.20
CA LEU A 162 1.11 -5.17 -7.37
C LEU A 162 0.09 -4.38 -8.20
N TRP A 163 -1.18 -4.76 -8.16
CA TRP A 163 -2.26 -4.02 -8.80
C TRP A 163 -2.33 -2.55 -8.35
N PRO A 164 -2.44 -2.24 -7.04
CA PRO A 164 -2.46 -0.86 -6.57
C PRO A 164 -1.19 -0.08 -6.90
N VAL A 165 -0.04 -0.72 -7.13
CA VAL A 165 1.18 -0.04 -7.61
C VAL A 165 0.97 0.48 -9.03
N GLY A 166 0.31 -0.28 -9.91
CA GLY A 166 -0.03 0.17 -11.26
C GLY A 166 -1.00 1.35 -11.25
N VAL A 167 -2.04 1.27 -10.41
CA VAL A 167 -3.00 2.36 -10.17
C VAL A 167 -2.29 3.61 -9.65
N LEU A 168 -1.43 3.46 -8.65
CA LEU A 168 -0.69 4.58 -8.03
C LEU A 168 0.29 5.21 -9.02
N THR A 169 0.98 4.41 -9.84
CA THR A 169 1.88 4.92 -10.88
C THR A 169 1.11 5.77 -11.89
N TYR A 170 -0.05 5.29 -12.34
CA TYR A 170 -0.93 6.05 -13.23
C TYR A 170 -1.40 7.36 -12.57
N LEU A 171 -1.82 7.28 -11.29
CA LEU A 171 -2.25 8.44 -10.52
C LEU A 171 -1.14 9.51 -10.42
N CYS A 172 0.10 9.11 -10.15
CA CYS A 172 1.22 10.03 -10.11
C CYS A 172 1.46 10.74 -11.45
N LEU A 173 1.27 10.04 -12.58
CA LEU A 173 1.51 10.58 -13.92
C LEU A 173 0.38 11.48 -14.44
N HIS A 174 -0.86 11.24 -14.01
CA HIS A 174 -2.05 11.87 -14.61
C HIS A 174 -2.95 12.64 -13.63
N GLY A 175 -2.70 12.55 -12.33
CA GLY A 175 -3.49 13.22 -11.29
C GLY A 175 -4.88 12.64 -11.06
N THR A 176 -5.26 11.57 -11.77
CA THR A 176 -6.50 10.81 -11.57
C THR A 176 -6.21 9.32 -11.63
N THR A 177 -7.04 8.49 -10.98
CA THR A 177 -6.90 7.03 -11.10
C THR A 177 -7.51 6.53 -12.42
N PRO A 178 -7.03 5.40 -12.95
CA PRO A 178 -7.48 4.95 -14.27
C PRO A 178 -8.90 4.37 -14.27
N PHE A 179 -9.39 3.88 -13.11
CA PHE A 179 -10.66 3.17 -13.00
C PHE A 179 -11.80 3.99 -12.38
N ILE A 180 -11.55 5.25 -11.98
CA ILE A 180 -12.55 6.08 -11.30
C ILE A 180 -13.87 6.16 -12.10
N GLY A 181 -14.97 5.86 -11.41
CA GLY A 181 -16.34 5.99 -11.92
C GLY A 181 -17.13 7.04 -11.13
N GLU A 182 -18.41 7.19 -11.47
CA GLU A 182 -19.31 8.15 -10.81
C GLU A 182 -19.61 7.80 -9.35
N ASN A 183 -19.40 6.55 -8.95
CA ASN A 183 -19.58 6.03 -7.61
C ASN A 183 -18.76 4.74 -7.44
N ASP A 184 -18.64 4.24 -6.19
CA ASP A 184 -17.88 3.04 -5.86
C ASP A 184 -18.25 1.83 -6.72
N ARG A 185 -19.54 1.61 -6.98
CA ARG A 185 -20.01 0.50 -7.82
C ARG A 185 -19.52 0.65 -9.27
N ALA A 186 -19.60 1.86 -9.83
CA ALA A 186 -19.09 2.13 -11.17
C ALA A 186 -17.56 1.97 -11.24
N THR A 187 -16.83 2.41 -10.22
CA THR A 187 -15.38 2.21 -10.10
C THR A 187 -15.03 0.73 -10.08
N LEU A 188 -15.68 -0.07 -9.23
CA LEU A 188 -15.45 -1.52 -9.19
C LEU A 188 -15.81 -2.20 -10.51
N GLN A 189 -16.88 -1.76 -11.20
CA GLN A 189 -17.19 -2.26 -12.54
C GLN A 189 -16.09 -1.93 -13.56
N ASN A 190 -15.45 -0.77 -13.47
CA ASN A 190 -14.31 -0.43 -14.32
C ASN A 190 -13.07 -1.26 -13.99
N VAL A 191 -12.81 -1.51 -12.69
CA VAL A 191 -11.75 -2.43 -12.24
C VAL A 191 -11.97 -3.82 -12.85
N LEU A 192 -13.19 -4.35 -12.79
CA LEU A 192 -13.54 -5.66 -13.36
C LEU A 192 -13.49 -5.71 -14.89
N ARG A 193 -13.75 -4.59 -15.58
CA ARG A 193 -13.57 -4.49 -17.04
C ARG A 193 -12.09 -4.50 -17.44
N GLY A 194 -11.20 -4.12 -16.52
CA GLY A 194 -9.77 -4.22 -16.72
C GLY A 194 -9.13 -3.04 -17.45
N TRP A 195 -7.80 -2.98 -17.33
CA TRP A 195 -6.92 -2.03 -17.99
C TRP A 195 -6.97 -2.14 -19.51
N SER A 196 -7.17 -3.35 -20.05
CA SER A 196 -7.26 -3.60 -21.50
C SER A 196 -8.38 -2.79 -22.18
N CYS A 197 -9.46 -2.47 -21.45
CA CYS A 197 -10.56 -1.63 -21.92
C CYS A 197 -10.23 -0.13 -21.96
N LEU A 198 -9.18 0.33 -21.29
CA LEU A 198 -8.84 1.75 -21.11
C LEU A 198 -7.89 2.30 -22.18
N LYS A 199 -8.20 2.05 -23.46
CA LYS A 199 -7.37 2.44 -24.62
C LYS A 199 -6.99 3.94 -24.65
N ARG A 200 -7.92 4.83 -24.25
CA ARG A 200 -7.67 6.28 -24.18
C ARG A 200 -6.62 6.65 -23.13
N GLN A 201 -6.66 5.99 -21.98
CA GLN A 201 -5.69 6.22 -20.90
C GLN A 201 -4.32 5.65 -21.28
N GLN A 202 -4.30 4.46 -21.87
CA GLN A 202 -3.07 3.85 -22.41
C GLN A 202 -2.37 4.75 -23.44
N ALA A 203 -3.14 5.38 -24.34
CA ALA A 203 -2.58 6.25 -25.38
C ALA A 203 -1.90 7.53 -24.84
N ARG A 204 -2.19 7.94 -23.61
CA ARG A 204 -1.61 9.13 -22.97
C ARG A 204 -0.25 8.87 -22.31
N LEU A 205 0.13 7.60 -22.13
CA LEU A 205 1.38 7.20 -21.48
C LEU A 205 2.54 7.16 -22.46
N SER A 206 3.76 7.44 -21.98
CA SER A 206 4.99 7.08 -22.67
C SER A 206 5.09 5.56 -22.87
N THR A 207 5.89 5.08 -23.81
CA THR A 207 6.02 3.64 -24.08
C THR A 207 6.48 2.86 -22.85
N GLY A 208 7.46 3.40 -22.10
CA GLY A 208 7.98 2.77 -20.89
C GLY A 208 6.94 2.73 -19.76
N SER A 209 6.28 3.86 -19.48
CA SER A 209 5.23 3.93 -18.47
C SER A 209 4.04 3.04 -18.82
N ARG A 210 3.68 2.95 -20.10
CA ARG A 210 2.62 2.06 -20.58
C ARG A 210 2.97 0.60 -20.36
N ASP A 211 4.16 0.15 -20.76
CA ASP A 211 4.59 -1.24 -20.60
C ASP A 211 4.61 -1.64 -19.12
N PHE A 212 5.18 -0.79 -18.27
CA PHE A 212 5.22 -1.01 -16.82
C PHE A 212 3.82 -1.12 -16.20
N ILE A 213 2.92 -0.17 -16.48
CA ILE A 213 1.54 -0.20 -15.95
C ILE A 213 0.77 -1.39 -16.52
N CYS A 214 0.94 -1.70 -17.81
CA CYS A 214 0.34 -2.89 -18.42
C CYS A 214 0.76 -4.16 -17.68
N GLN A 215 2.04 -4.37 -17.39
CA GLN A 215 2.49 -5.57 -16.68
C GLN A 215 1.89 -5.71 -15.28
N LEU A 216 1.70 -4.60 -14.55
CA LEU A 216 1.09 -4.62 -13.22
C LEU A 216 -0.43 -4.86 -13.26
N LEU A 217 -1.11 -4.29 -14.26
CA LEU A 217 -2.57 -4.38 -14.40
C LEU A 217 -3.02 -5.55 -15.33
N ALA A 218 -2.10 -6.30 -15.92
CA ALA A 218 -2.39 -7.42 -16.82
C ALA A 218 -2.77 -8.74 -16.12
N GLN A 219 -2.93 -8.75 -14.78
CA GLN A 219 -3.33 -9.97 -14.05
C GLN A 219 -4.72 -10.50 -14.43
N GLU A 220 -5.41 -9.83 -15.35
CA GLU A 220 -6.68 -10.21 -15.99
C GLU A 220 -6.76 -11.65 -16.52
N GLN A 221 -5.65 -12.28 -16.95
CA GLN A 221 -5.73 -13.54 -17.72
C GLN A 221 -5.80 -14.85 -16.92
N LYS A 222 -5.83 -14.82 -15.58
CA LYS A 222 -5.87 -16.07 -14.77
C LYS A 222 -7.25 -16.45 -14.23
N TYR A 223 -8.28 -15.66 -14.52
CA TYR A 223 -9.61 -15.83 -13.89
C TYR A 223 -10.69 -16.37 -14.83
N GLU A 224 -10.35 -16.68 -16.09
CA GLU A 224 -11.23 -17.45 -16.99
C GLU A 224 -11.00 -18.95 -16.76
N HIS A 225 -11.81 -19.55 -15.89
CA HIS A 225 -12.07 -20.98 -15.80
C HIS A 225 -13.56 -21.25 -15.96
#